data_AF-A0A438BKR7-F1
#
_entry.id   AF-A0A438BKR7-F1
#
_cell.length_a   1.000
_cell.length_b   1.000
_cell.length_c   1.000
_cell.angle_alpha   90.00
_cell.angle_beta   90.00
_cell.angle_gamma   90.00
#
_symmetry.space_group_name_H-M   'P 1'
#
loop_
_entity.id
_entity.type
_entity.pdbx_description
1 polymer ?
#
loop_
_entity_poly.entity_id
_entity_poly.type
_entity_poly.pdbx_seq_one_letter_code
_entity_poly.pdbx_strand_id
1 'polypeptide(L)'
;MVAAVVTRSALHLADGAVWVASPSGVVRVPDDSIRDCLECIDDQHVLVGAQPVATVDVLAASLHRALGTGTRGTGFASGVAVTYPSHWGSFRRGVLESAARRSAHEVLLVPVALAVPAPGNCTRWVVLECGSLSTTASLVERGGDGEPAVVACELVSDTGSLDLRDHPDRVSLLDRSVRTVAGERSVDVVLVTGAEDPELATTLTAGIESTVVVVADADLVRLPTAADVAPDERHDAAAAWLEHAPLIPRRRPGRTVLAMVGALVVAAVVGTALVFWQPWTRPGISDAAEPLQRFEIGPVSVQLPDRWSAEAKPGRLDLTPVGVGGRRIVLVPADVAAGSDRAEVARALERRIADRGPGGPFTEFDPDAEFAGRPVISYVETPDDRSRVRWHVLVEDGVQVSVGCQFRDGEWDALAPDCEQAVRSVEVGAA
;
A
#
# COMPACT_ATOMS: atom_id res chain seq x y z
N MET A 1 13.09 43.00 -7.88
CA MET A 1 12.68 42.15 -6.75
C MET A 1 13.01 40.73 -7.16
N VAL A 2 14.18 40.24 -6.74
CA VAL A 2 14.71 38.93 -7.14
C VAL A 2 13.88 37.88 -6.41
N ALA A 3 13.21 36.99 -7.13
CA ALA A 3 12.53 35.85 -6.53
C ALA A 3 13.58 35.03 -5.77
N ALA A 4 13.44 34.95 -4.44
CA ALA A 4 14.29 34.09 -3.65
C ALA A 4 14.02 32.65 -4.09
N VAL A 5 15.03 31.97 -4.63
CA VAL A 5 14.99 30.53 -4.85
C VAL A 5 14.73 29.91 -3.49
N VAL A 6 13.55 29.34 -3.28
CA VAL A 6 13.23 28.63 -2.04
C VAL A 6 14.00 27.32 -2.09
N THR A 7 15.18 27.31 -1.48
CA THR A 7 15.98 26.10 -1.31
C THR A 7 15.24 25.17 -0.36
N ARG A 8 14.60 24.13 -0.91
CA ARG A 8 13.99 23.06 -0.09
C ARG A 8 15.10 22.19 0.49
N SER A 9 15.01 21.88 1.78
CA SER A 9 15.84 20.82 2.37
C SER A 9 15.36 19.46 1.85
N ALA A 10 16.28 18.55 1.55
CA ALA A 10 15.96 17.19 1.14
C ALA A 10 16.32 16.23 2.27
N LEU A 11 15.45 15.27 2.56
CA LEU A 11 15.72 14.19 3.50
C LEU A 11 15.57 12.82 2.85
N HIS A 12 16.46 11.92 3.23
CA HIS A 12 16.35 10.51 2.91
C HIS A 12 16.39 9.68 4.20
N LEU A 13 15.38 8.82 4.35
CA LEU A 13 15.24 7.91 5.48
C LEU A 13 15.95 6.61 5.11
N ALA A 14 17.14 6.43 5.67
CA ALA A 14 17.93 5.23 5.53
C ALA A 14 17.81 4.37 6.79
N ASP A 15 18.32 3.14 6.71
CA ASP A 15 18.37 2.27 7.87
C ASP A 15 19.22 2.89 9.00
N GLY A 16 18.55 3.23 10.12
CA GLY A 16 19.16 3.81 11.32
C GLY A 16 19.71 5.23 11.16
N ALA A 17 19.34 5.97 10.10
CA ALA A 17 19.74 7.36 9.94
C ALA A 17 18.82 8.16 9.01
N VAL A 18 18.86 9.48 9.19
CA VAL A 18 18.29 10.43 8.25
C VAL A 18 19.42 11.22 7.58
N TRP A 19 19.49 11.15 6.26
CA TRP A 19 20.36 12.01 5.47
C TRP A 19 19.66 13.33 5.19
N VAL A 20 20.39 14.43 5.30
CA VAL A 20 19.85 15.79 5.12
C VAL A 20 20.74 16.56 4.17
N ALA A 21 20.18 17.04 3.06
CA ALA A 21 20.84 18.03 2.22
C ALA A 21 20.59 19.44 2.76
N SER A 22 21.69 20.18 2.94
CA SER A 22 21.70 21.58 3.34
C SER A 22 22.59 22.39 2.38
N PRO A 23 22.52 23.73 2.41
CA PRO A 23 23.46 24.57 1.67
C PRO A 23 24.94 24.31 2.01
N SER A 24 25.21 23.75 3.18
CA SER A 24 26.56 23.40 3.64
C SER A 24 27.03 22.00 3.23
N GLY A 25 26.19 21.24 2.52
CA GLY A 25 26.45 19.88 2.10
C GLY A 25 25.44 18.88 2.68
N VAL A 26 25.76 17.60 2.51
CA VAL A 26 24.95 16.46 2.95
C VAL A 26 25.44 15.99 4.32
N VAL A 27 24.52 15.82 5.26
CA VAL A 27 24.78 15.39 6.64
C VAL A 27 24.02 14.11 6.94
N ARG A 28 24.70 13.10 7.50
CA ARG A 28 24.05 11.91 8.07
C ARG A 28 23.73 12.15 9.54
N VAL A 29 22.46 12.03 9.92
CA VAL A 29 21.99 12.15 11.31
C VAL A 29 21.57 10.77 11.79
N PRO A 30 22.36 10.10 12.65
CA PRO A 30 22.00 8.79 13.19
C PRO A 30 20.70 8.83 13.99
N ASP A 31 19.81 7.87 13.75
CA ASP A 31 18.57 7.70 14.49
C ASP A 31 18.02 6.28 14.29
N ASP A 32 18.32 5.37 15.23
CA ASP A 32 17.95 3.96 15.12
C ASP A 32 16.43 3.76 15.06
N SER A 33 15.66 4.67 15.66
CA SER A 33 14.19 4.64 15.64
C SER A 33 13.59 4.77 14.23
N ILE A 34 14.35 5.28 13.25
CA ILE A 34 13.89 5.34 11.86
C ILE A 34 13.67 3.94 11.28
N ARG A 35 14.53 2.97 11.60
CA ARG A 35 14.37 1.58 11.14
C ARG A 35 13.00 1.05 11.56
N ASP A 36 12.70 1.12 12.85
CA ASP A 36 11.45 0.62 13.42
C ASP A 36 10.24 1.35 12.81
N CYS A 37 10.37 2.67 12.57
CA CYS A 37 9.30 3.43 11.94
C CYS A 37 9.07 3.07 10.47
N LEU A 38 10.12 2.72 9.72
CA LEU A 38 10.00 2.31 8.31
C LEU A 38 9.42 0.89 8.19
N GLU A 39 9.82 -0.03 9.07
CA GLU A 39 9.33 -1.41 9.11
C GLU A 39 7.90 -1.50 9.65
N CYS A 40 7.58 -0.72 10.68
CA CYS A 40 6.28 -0.71 11.36
C CYS A 40 5.44 0.53 11.02
N ILE A 41 5.61 1.11 9.83
CA ILE A 41 4.88 2.32 9.41
C ILE A 41 3.35 2.14 9.40
N ASP A 42 2.88 0.89 9.28
CA ASP A 42 1.47 0.54 9.33
C ASP A 42 0.92 0.50 10.76
N ASP A 43 1.79 0.38 11.76
CA ASP A 43 1.41 0.26 13.15
C ASP A 43 1.17 1.66 13.73
N GLN A 44 0.13 1.80 14.56
CA GLN A 44 -0.17 3.09 15.19
C GLN A 44 0.93 3.51 16.18
N HIS A 45 1.63 2.55 16.77
CA HIS A 45 2.66 2.77 17.78
C HIS A 45 3.89 1.91 17.49
N VAL A 46 5.06 2.49 17.73
CA VAL A 46 6.35 1.79 17.78
C VAL A 46 6.92 1.85 19.19
N LEU A 47 7.78 0.90 19.55
CA LEU A 47 8.45 0.89 20.85
C LEU A 47 9.69 1.79 20.80
N VAL A 48 9.72 2.81 21.65
CA VAL A 48 10.94 3.56 21.93
C VAL A 48 11.47 3.08 23.28
N GLY A 49 12.48 2.22 23.25
CA GLY A 49 12.89 1.44 24.42
C GLY A 49 11.78 0.48 24.85
N ALA A 50 11.15 0.73 26.00
CA ALA A 50 10.05 -0.09 26.52
C ALA A 50 8.69 0.63 26.51
N GLN A 51 8.59 1.79 25.85
CA GLN A 51 7.37 2.60 25.85
C GLN A 51 6.75 2.63 24.45
N PRO A 52 5.44 2.32 24.30
CA PRO A 52 4.73 2.52 23.04
C PRO A 52 4.53 4.02 22.80
N VAL A 53 5.01 4.50 21.65
CA VAL A 53 4.89 5.89 21.21
C VAL A 53 4.26 5.88 19.83
N ALA A 54 3.38 6.84 19.53
CA ALA A 54 2.75 6.90 18.23
C ALA A 54 3.80 7.03 17.12
N THR A 55 3.69 6.20 16.07
CA THR A 55 4.67 6.11 14.98
C THR A 55 4.91 7.48 14.33
N VAL A 56 3.83 8.24 14.13
CA VAL A 56 3.89 9.61 13.60
C VAL A 56 4.65 10.59 14.50
N ASP A 57 4.61 10.39 15.82
CA ASP A 57 5.32 11.24 16.78
C ASP A 57 6.82 10.96 16.78
N VAL A 58 7.19 9.68 16.69
CA VAL A 58 8.60 9.25 16.57
C VAL A 58 9.20 9.77 15.27
N LEU A 59 8.54 9.55 14.14
CA LEU A 59 8.95 10.09 12.84
C LEU A 59 9.08 11.61 12.87
N ALA A 60 8.11 12.33 13.46
CA ALA A 60 8.17 13.79 13.54
C ALA A 60 9.38 14.27 14.37
N ALA A 61 9.64 13.61 15.50
CA ALA A 61 10.80 13.92 16.34
C ALA A 61 12.13 13.65 15.61
N SER A 62 12.23 12.55 14.87
CA SER A 62 13.39 12.20 14.05
C SER A 62 13.62 13.22 12.93
N LEU A 63 12.58 13.57 12.17
CA LEU A 63 12.66 14.59 11.11
C LEU A 63 13.03 15.96 11.67
N HIS A 64 12.45 16.35 12.81
CA HIS A 64 12.78 17.62 13.49
C HIS A 64 14.26 17.66 13.92
N ARG A 65 14.76 16.59 14.54
CA ARG A 65 16.17 16.45 14.95
C ARG A 65 17.10 16.49 13.74
N ALA A 66 16.74 15.77 12.67
CA ALA A 66 17.49 15.73 11.43
C ALA A 66 17.60 17.12 10.80
N LEU A 67 16.49 17.83 10.65
CA LEU A 67 16.46 19.20 10.15
C LEU A 67 17.29 20.14 11.03
N GLY A 68 17.13 20.10 12.36
CA GLY A 68 17.86 20.98 13.28
C GLY A 68 19.37 20.77 13.17
N THR A 69 19.80 19.51 13.09
CA THR A 69 21.21 19.13 12.99
C THR A 69 21.78 19.46 11.61
N GLY A 70 21.11 19.03 10.54
CA GLY A 70 21.57 19.17 9.16
C GLY A 70 21.57 20.61 8.65
N THR A 71 20.61 21.43 9.09
CA THR A 71 20.54 22.85 8.69
C THR A 71 21.19 23.81 9.69
N ARG A 72 21.64 23.31 10.86
CA ARG A 72 22.06 24.12 12.01
C ARG A 72 21.00 25.15 12.43
N GLY A 73 19.73 24.78 12.29
CA GLY A 73 18.57 25.62 12.50
C GLY A 73 17.72 25.18 13.69
N THR A 74 16.49 25.68 13.74
CA THR A 74 15.51 25.38 14.81
C THR A 74 14.82 24.02 14.65
N GLY A 75 15.16 23.25 13.61
CA GLY A 75 14.43 22.03 13.22
C GLY A 75 13.16 22.30 12.42
N PHE A 76 12.92 23.55 12.02
CA PHE A 76 11.82 23.94 11.14
C PHE A 76 12.33 24.44 9.79
N ALA A 77 11.65 24.03 8.71
CA ALA A 77 11.95 24.44 7.34
C ALA A 77 10.71 25.02 6.65
N SER A 78 10.88 26.00 5.75
CA SER A 78 9.76 26.51 4.95
C SER A 78 9.22 25.45 3.99
N GLY A 79 10.13 24.66 3.41
CA GLY A 79 9.77 23.55 2.54
C GLY A 79 10.77 22.42 2.63
N VAL A 80 10.25 21.20 2.59
CA VAL A 80 11.03 19.97 2.73
C VAL A 80 10.60 18.95 1.69
N ALA A 81 11.57 18.27 1.10
CA ALA A 81 11.32 17.10 0.29
C ALA A 81 11.84 15.87 1.02
N VAL A 82 10.99 14.84 1.16
CA VAL A 82 11.31 13.64 1.93
C VAL A 82 11.14 12.44 1.01
N THR A 83 12.19 11.62 0.91
CA THR A 83 12.09 10.39 0.13
C THR A 83 11.38 9.29 0.90
N TYR A 84 10.73 8.38 0.18
CA TYR A 84 10.02 7.24 0.76
C TYR A 84 10.17 5.99 -0.12
N PRO A 85 10.08 4.77 0.44
CA PRO A 85 10.18 3.54 -0.34
C PRO A 85 9.12 3.48 -1.45
N SER A 86 9.51 3.20 -2.70
CA SER A 86 8.62 3.44 -3.85
C SER A 86 7.36 2.57 -3.87
N HIS A 87 7.35 1.44 -3.15
CA HIS A 87 6.17 0.58 -3.00
C HIS A 87 5.11 1.14 -2.04
N TRP A 88 5.37 2.24 -1.32
CA TRP A 88 4.44 2.78 -0.33
C TRP A 88 3.19 3.40 -0.95
N GLY A 89 2.05 2.83 -0.59
CA GLY A 89 0.72 3.37 -0.90
C GLY A 89 0.37 4.66 -0.15
N SER A 90 -0.83 5.21 -0.42
CA SER A 90 -1.24 6.52 0.11
C SER A 90 -1.33 6.60 1.64
N PHE A 91 -1.54 5.46 2.32
CA PHE A 91 -1.61 5.42 3.77
C PHE A 91 -0.26 5.75 4.41
N ARG A 92 0.77 4.97 4.09
CA ARG A 92 2.14 5.13 4.60
C ARG A 92 2.72 6.51 4.26
N ARG A 93 2.47 6.97 3.02
CA ARG A 93 2.80 8.34 2.60
C ARG A 93 2.10 9.40 3.46
N GLY A 94 0.83 9.21 3.80
CA GLY A 94 0.07 10.11 4.67
C GLY A 94 0.63 10.18 6.10
N VAL A 95 1.10 9.07 6.67
CA VAL A 95 1.78 9.06 7.98
C VAL A 95 3.08 9.87 7.92
N LEU A 96 3.91 9.63 6.91
CA LEU A 96 5.15 10.36 6.69
C LEU A 96 4.92 11.86 6.44
N GLU A 97 3.93 12.21 5.62
CA GLU A 97 3.56 13.60 5.36
C GLU A 97 3.10 14.28 6.65
N SER A 98 2.26 13.61 7.45
CA SER A 98 1.77 14.12 8.73
C SER A 98 2.90 14.39 9.71
N ALA A 99 3.91 13.51 9.75
CA ALA A 99 5.11 13.71 10.55
C ALA A 99 5.95 14.89 10.04
N ALA A 100 6.22 14.96 8.73
CA ALA A 100 7.02 16.02 8.12
C ALA A 100 6.38 17.41 8.28
N ARG A 101 5.04 17.51 8.18
CA ARG A 101 4.29 18.77 8.37
C ARG A 101 4.42 19.38 9.76
N ARG A 102 4.88 18.60 10.76
CA ARG A 102 5.17 19.15 12.09
C ARG A 102 6.44 19.98 12.13
N SER A 103 7.30 19.84 11.12
CA SER A 103 8.59 20.53 11.02
C SER A 103 8.71 21.36 9.73
N ALA A 104 7.71 21.32 8.83
CA ALA A 104 7.73 22.11 7.60
C ALA A 104 6.33 22.53 7.13
N HIS A 105 6.24 23.70 6.50
CA HIS A 105 4.99 24.19 5.92
C HIS A 105 4.66 23.48 4.59
N GLU A 106 5.65 23.39 3.71
CA GLU A 106 5.54 22.65 2.46
C GLU A 106 6.26 21.30 2.58
N VAL A 107 5.56 20.22 2.24
CA VAL A 107 6.12 18.87 2.20
C VAL A 107 5.95 18.32 0.79
N LEU A 108 7.05 17.89 0.18
CA LEU A 108 7.07 17.12 -1.05
C LEU A 108 7.52 15.71 -0.72
N LEU A 109 6.73 14.72 -1.08
CA LEU A 109 7.15 13.32 -0.97
C LEU A 109 7.68 12.83 -2.31
N VAL A 110 8.85 12.21 -2.31
CA VAL A 110 9.52 11.71 -3.52
C VAL A 110 9.80 10.21 -3.37
N PRO A 111 9.33 9.33 -4.25
CA PRO A 111 9.70 7.92 -4.18
C PRO A 111 11.21 7.79 -4.41
N VAL A 112 11.87 6.88 -3.68
CA VAL A 112 13.34 6.67 -3.81
C VAL A 112 13.74 6.40 -5.26
N ALA A 113 12.91 5.67 -6.02
CA ALA A 113 13.18 5.38 -7.43
C ALA A 113 13.32 6.64 -8.32
N LEU A 114 12.70 7.77 -7.94
CA LEU A 114 12.83 9.04 -8.65
C LEU A 114 13.88 9.97 -8.02
N ALA A 115 14.34 9.68 -6.81
CA ALA A 115 15.40 10.43 -6.14
C ALA A 115 16.81 9.97 -6.55
N VAL A 116 16.93 8.74 -7.08
CA VAL A 116 18.20 8.20 -7.56
C VAL A 116 18.71 8.97 -8.79
N PRO A 117 19.98 9.41 -8.80
CA PRO A 117 20.57 10.06 -9.97
C PRO A 117 20.88 9.03 -11.08
N ALA A 118 20.00 8.91 -12.07
CA ALA A 118 20.25 8.11 -13.26
C ALA A 118 21.16 8.85 -14.28
N PRO A 119 22.04 8.15 -15.01
CA PRO A 119 22.82 8.75 -16.09
C PRO A 119 21.92 9.40 -17.16
N GLY A 120 22.30 10.58 -17.65
CA GLY A 120 21.44 11.38 -18.55
C GLY A 120 21.10 10.75 -19.91
N ASN A 121 21.83 9.71 -20.32
CA ASN A 121 21.56 8.92 -21.53
C ASN A 121 20.62 7.74 -21.28
N CYS A 122 20.24 7.45 -20.04
CA CYS A 122 19.32 6.36 -19.71
C CYS A 122 17.88 6.82 -19.98
N THR A 123 17.15 5.96 -20.70
CA THR A 123 15.73 6.13 -20.99
C THR A 123 14.88 5.19 -20.13
N ARG A 124 15.44 4.06 -19.70
CA ARG A 124 14.77 3.07 -18.86
C ARG A 124 15.76 2.41 -17.91
N TRP A 125 15.51 2.49 -16.61
CA TRP A 125 16.34 1.84 -15.59
C TRP A 125 15.47 1.20 -14.51
N VAL A 126 16.04 0.23 -13.79
CA VAL A 126 15.39 -0.33 -12.60
C VAL A 126 16.11 0.18 -11.37
N VAL A 127 15.35 0.56 -10.33
CA VAL A 127 15.88 0.87 -9.01
C VAL A 127 15.56 -0.29 -8.07
N LEU A 128 16.59 -0.86 -7.45
CA LEU A 128 16.46 -1.81 -6.35
C LEU A 128 16.70 -1.09 -5.02
N GLU A 129 15.66 -0.97 -4.22
CA GLU A 129 15.70 -0.37 -2.88
C GLU A 129 15.87 -1.48 -1.85
N CYS A 130 17.11 -1.80 -1.49
CA CYS A 130 17.43 -2.87 -0.56
C CYS A 130 17.26 -2.39 0.89
N GLY A 131 16.10 -2.64 1.49
CA GLY A 131 15.91 -2.54 2.93
C GLY A 131 16.48 -3.76 3.66
N SER A 132 16.47 -3.73 4.99
CA SER A 132 17.05 -4.81 5.81
C SER A 132 16.31 -6.14 5.66
N LEU A 133 14.98 -6.09 5.54
CA LEU A 133 14.10 -7.26 5.49
C LEU A 133 13.34 -7.43 4.16
N SER A 134 13.42 -6.44 3.27
CA SER A 134 12.72 -6.49 1.97
C SER A 134 13.42 -5.64 0.93
N THR A 135 13.17 -5.95 -0.34
CA THR A 135 13.69 -5.18 -1.47
C THR A 135 12.54 -4.73 -2.36
N THR A 136 12.57 -3.48 -2.80
CA THR A 136 11.63 -2.98 -3.81
C THR A 136 12.31 -2.85 -5.16
N ALA A 137 11.76 -3.43 -6.22
CA ALA A 137 12.18 -3.21 -7.59
C ALA A 137 11.23 -2.23 -8.30
N SER A 138 11.74 -1.12 -8.80
CA SER A 138 10.95 -0.10 -9.48
C SER A 138 11.51 0.18 -10.86
N LEU A 139 10.72 -0.10 -11.91
CA LEU A 139 11.06 0.31 -13.27
C LEU A 139 10.73 1.79 -13.44
N VAL A 140 11.72 2.56 -13.88
CA VAL A 140 11.60 3.98 -14.19
C VAL A 140 11.82 4.18 -15.68
N GLU A 141 10.95 4.95 -16.31
CA GLU A 141 11.05 5.35 -17.71
C GLU A 141 11.06 6.87 -17.81
N ARG A 142 11.94 7.39 -18.66
CA ARG A 142 11.97 8.82 -19.00
C ARG A 142 11.04 9.07 -20.18
N GLY A 143 10.02 9.90 -19.97
CA GLY A 143 9.05 10.29 -20.99
C GLY A 143 9.65 11.17 -22.09
N GLY A 144 8.86 11.46 -23.12
CA GLY A 144 9.26 12.34 -24.22
C GLY A 144 9.46 13.82 -23.81
N ASP A 145 8.92 14.21 -22.66
CA ASP A 145 9.15 15.48 -21.97
C ASP A 145 10.48 15.49 -21.18
N GLY A 146 11.14 14.35 -21.06
CA GLY A 146 12.38 14.19 -20.31
C GLY A 146 12.18 13.91 -18.83
N GLU A 147 10.95 13.81 -18.34
CA GLU A 147 10.66 13.56 -16.93
C GLU A 147 10.63 12.05 -16.61
N PRO A 148 11.27 11.61 -15.51
CA PRO A 148 11.24 10.21 -15.10
C PRO A 148 9.93 9.88 -14.36
N ALA A 149 9.33 8.74 -14.70
CA ALA A 149 8.15 8.20 -14.02
C ALA A 149 8.35 6.73 -13.64
N VAL A 150 7.86 6.34 -12.47
CA VAL A 150 7.78 4.92 -12.07
C VAL A 150 6.63 4.28 -12.84
N VAL A 151 6.95 3.30 -13.69
CA VAL A 151 5.98 2.63 -14.57
C VAL A 151 5.60 1.23 -14.09
N ALA A 152 6.43 0.62 -13.27
CA ALA A 152 6.16 -0.65 -12.61
C ALA A 152 6.94 -0.71 -11.30
N CYS A 153 6.39 -1.40 -10.32
CA CYS A 153 7.00 -1.56 -9.00
C CYS A 153 6.70 -2.97 -8.48
N GLU A 154 7.61 -3.62 -7.78
CA GLU A 154 7.39 -4.92 -7.16
C GLU A 154 8.08 -4.93 -5.81
N LEU A 155 7.36 -5.40 -4.78
CA LEU A 155 7.93 -5.61 -3.46
C LEU A 155 8.31 -7.09 -3.32
N VAL A 156 9.58 -7.35 -3.09
CA VAL A 156 10.12 -8.64 -2.66
C VAL A 156 10.21 -8.61 -1.13
N SER A 157 9.14 -9.07 -0.48
CA SER A 157 8.93 -8.91 0.96
C SER A 157 9.74 -9.84 1.85
N ASP A 158 10.39 -10.85 1.28
CA ASP A 158 11.11 -11.94 1.99
C ASP A 158 12.62 -11.95 1.71
N THR A 159 13.12 -10.92 1.03
CA THR A 159 14.53 -10.81 0.64
C THR A 159 14.99 -9.37 0.80
N GLY A 160 15.63 -9.09 1.94
CA GLY A 160 16.34 -7.84 2.20
C GLY A 160 17.87 -8.00 2.15
N SER A 161 18.58 -6.94 2.52
CA SER A 161 20.03 -6.93 2.59
C SER A 161 20.59 -7.91 3.62
N LEU A 162 19.86 -8.21 4.70
CA LEU A 162 20.26 -9.22 5.68
C LEU A 162 20.16 -10.63 5.08
N ASP A 163 19.05 -10.94 4.40
CA ASP A 163 18.87 -12.23 3.74
C ASP A 163 19.94 -12.50 2.68
N LEU A 164 20.36 -11.48 1.93
CA LEU A 164 21.38 -11.61 0.89
C LEU A 164 22.79 -11.81 1.46
N ARG A 165 23.06 -11.37 2.70
CA ARG A 165 24.32 -11.66 3.39
C ARG A 165 24.36 -13.12 3.84
N ASP A 166 23.27 -13.61 4.41
CA ASP A 166 23.17 -14.97 4.94
C ASP A 166 22.99 -16.00 3.81
N HIS A 167 22.28 -15.63 2.75
CA HIS A 167 21.90 -16.47 1.61
C HIS A 167 22.12 -15.73 0.28
N PRO A 168 23.38 -15.60 -0.20
CA PRO A 168 23.71 -14.87 -1.43
C PRO A 168 22.99 -15.39 -2.68
N ASP A 169 22.59 -16.65 -2.72
CA ASP A 169 21.84 -17.28 -3.80
C ASP A 169 20.43 -16.67 -4.00
N ARG A 170 19.87 -16.03 -2.97
CA ARG A 170 18.60 -15.28 -3.06
C ARG A 170 18.67 -14.06 -3.98
N VAL A 171 19.85 -13.63 -4.41
CA VAL A 171 20.00 -12.59 -5.45
C VAL A 171 19.25 -12.96 -6.74
N SER A 172 19.06 -14.25 -7.02
CA SER A 172 18.25 -14.75 -8.13
C SER A 172 16.77 -14.35 -8.06
N LEU A 173 16.25 -14.08 -6.86
CA LEU A 173 14.90 -13.52 -6.66
C LEU A 173 14.84 -12.05 -7.07
N LEU A 174 15.91 -11.29 -6.80
CA LEU A 174 16.01 -9.90 -7.21
C LEU A 174 16.18 -9.78 -8.72
N ASP A 175 17.04 -10.60 -9.34
CA ASP A 175 17.17 -10.67 -10.80
C ASP A 175 15.84 -11.03 -11.48
N ARG A 176 15.10 -11.98 -10.90
CA ARG A 176 13.74 -12.29 -11.37
C ARG A 176 12.83 -11.06 -11.28
N SER A 177 12.84 -10.34 -10.16
CA SER A 177 12.00 -9.15 -9.98
C SER A 177 12.38 -8.03 -10.96
N VAL A 178 13.68 -7.82 -11.22
CA VAL A 178 14.17 -6.91 -12.28
C VAL A 178 13.54 -7.27 -13.63
N ARG A 179 13.55 -8.56 -14.00
CA ARG A 179 12.92 -9.03 -15.24
C ARG A 179 11.40 -8.90 -15.22
N THR A 180 10.75 -9.15 -14.10
CA THR A 180 9.29 -9.00 -13.93
C THR A 180 8.86 -7.56 -14.16
N VAL A 181 9.51 -6.58 -13.51
CA VAL A 181 9.16 -5.17 -13.68
C VAL A 181 9.52 -4.65 -15.06
N ALA A 182 10.63 -5.12 -15.64
CA ALA A 182 11.02 -4.81 -17.01
C ALA A 182 10.04 -5.37 -18.06
N GLY A 183 9.49 -6.56 -17.84
CA GLY A 183 8.71 -7.27 -18.88
C GLY A 183 9.56 -7.52 -20.12
N GLU A 184 9.03 -7.22 -21.31
CA GLU A 184 9.77 -7.37 -22.58
C GLU A 184 10.72 -6.20 -22.90
N ARG A 185 10.81 -5.20 -22.02
CA ARG A 185 11.56 -3.96 -22.27
C ARG A 185 13.04 -4.15 -21.92
N SER A 186 13.93 -3.54 -22.70
CA SER A 186 15.35 -3.45 -22.36
C SER A 186 15.58 -2.43 -21.25
N VAL A 187 16.36 -2.82 -20.23
CA VAL A 187 16.78 -1.95 -19.12
C VAL A 187 18.22 -1.50 -19.37
N ASP A 188 18.47 -0.19 -19.28
CA ASP A 188 19.80 0.40 -19.52
C ASP A 188 20.76 0.11 -18.35
N VAL A 189 20.24 0.17 -17.12
CA VAL A 189 21.00 -0.03 -15.88
C VAL A 189 20.07 -0.41 -14.72
N VAL A 190 20.62 -1.14 -13.75
CA VAL A 190 20.01 -1.39 -12.45
C VAL A 190 20.75 -0.56 -11.40
N LEU A 191 20.04 0.37 -10.77
CA LEU A 191 20.57 1.24 -9.72
C LEU A 191 20.16 0.67 -8.36
N VAL A 192 21.08 0.51 -7.42
CA VAL A 192 20.79 -0.14 -6.13
C VAL A 192 21.04 0.81 -4.97
N THR A 193 20.06 1.01 -4.10
CA THR A 193 20.20 1.77 -2.84
C THR A 193 20.26 0.81 -1.64
N GLY A 194 20.82 1.24 -0.51
CA GLY A 194 20.93 0.39 0.70
C GLY A 194 21.91 -0.79 0.58
N ALA A 195 22.83 -0.75 -0.39
CA ALA A 195 23.79 -1.81 -0.68
C ALA A 195 25.26 -1.35 -0.67
N GLU A 196 25.59 -0.39 0.20
CA GLU A 196 26.95 0.20 0.29
C GLU A 196 28.02 -0.78 0.82
N ASP A 197 27.61 -1.90 1.42
CA ASP A 197 28.53 -2.96 1.83
C ASP A 197 29.17 -3.65 0.61
N PRO A 198 30.52 -3.68 0.52
CA PRO A 198 31.23 -4.28 -0.63
C PRO A 198 30.86 -5.75 -0.92
N GLU A 199 30.58 -6.55 0.11
CA GLU A 199 30.21 -7.96 -0.09
C GLU A 199 28.83 -8.06 -0.75
N LEU A 200 27.84 -7.32 -0.22
CA LEU A 200 26.51 -7.24 -0.80
C LEU A 200 26.52 -6.67 -2.22
N ALA A 201 27.29 -5.61 -2.47
CA ALA A 201 27.46 -5.03 -3.80
C ALA A 201 28.03 -6.04 -4.80
N THR A 202 28.98 -6.87 -4.36
CA THR A 202 29.56 -7.95 -5.18
C THR A 202 28.52 -9.03 -5.48
N THR A 203 27.76 -9.47 -4.48
CA THR A 203 26.66 -10.44 -4.65
C THR A 203 25.64 -9.95 -5.68
N LEU A 204 25.19 -8.70 -5.57
CA LEU A 204 24.23 -8.09 -6.50
C LEU A 204 24.80 -8.01 -7.92
N THR A 205 26.04 -7.53 -8.07
CA THR A 205 26.70 -7.39 -9.37
C THR A 205 26.94 -8.74 -10.06
N ALA A 206 27.21 -9.79 -9.28
CA ALA A 206 27.42 -11.14 -9.82
C ALA A 206 26.09 -11.87 -10.14
N GLY A 207 25.01 -11.53 -9.42
CA GLY A 207 23.74 -12.25 -9.48
C GLY A 207 22.67 -11.64 -10.38
N ILE A 208 22.81 -10.36 -10.74
CA ILE A 208 21.88 -9.65 -11.64
C ILE A 208 22.49 -9.60 -13.04
N GLU A 209 21.72 -10.00 -14.06
CA GLU A 209 22.22 -10.07 -15.43
C GLU A 209 22.50 -8.68 -16.05
N SER A 210 21.76 -7.67 -15.60
CA SER A 210 21.90 -6.28 -16.06
C SER A 210 23.09 -5.58 -15.42
N THR A 211 23.55 -4.47 -16.02
CA THR A 211 24.60 -3.65 -15.41
C THR A 211 24.10 -3.06 -14.09
N VAL A 212 24.79 -3.37 -12.98
CA VAL A 212 24.46 -2.88 -11.63
C VAL A 212 25.34 -1.69 -11.25
N VAL A 213 24.74 -0.65 -10.69
CA VAL A 213 25.42 0.50 -10.09
C VAL A 213 24.85 0.74 -8.69
N VAL A 214 25.70 0.65 -7.68
CA VAL A 214 25.31 0.99 -6.30
C VAL A 214 25.31 2.50 -6.13
N VAL A 215 24.23 3.01 -5.55
CA VAL A 215 23.97 4.42 -5.28
C VAL A 215 24.04 4.63 -3.77
N ALA A 216 24.88 5.57 -3.35
CA ALA A 216 25.02 5.90 -1.94
C ALA A 216 23.78 6.66 -1.45
N ASP A 217 23.38 6.44 -0.20
CA ASP A 217 22.21 7.11 0.39
C ASP A 217 22.37 8.64 0.41
N ALA A 218 23.61 9.12 0.50
CA ALA A 218 23.97 10.54 0.40
C ALA A 218 23.59 11.18 -0.94
N ASP A 219 23.45 10.39 -2.00
CA ASP A 219 23.09 10.86 -3.33
C ASP A 219 21.57 10.98 -3.52
N LEU A 220 20.76 10.31 -2.68
CA LEU A 220 19.29 10.38 -2.69
C LEU A 220 18.72 11.69 -2.17
N VAL A 221 19.54 12.49 -1.47
CA VAL A 221 19.16 13.84 -1.02
C VAL A 221 19.63 14.93 -1.96
N ARG A 222 20.29 14.58 -3.08
CA ARG A 222 20.63 15.53 -4.14
C ARG A 222 19.44 15.74 -5.05
N LEU A 223 18.32 16.17 -4.46
CA LEU A 223 17.15 16.53 -5.24
C LEU A 223 17.50 17.72 -6.13
N PRO A 224 16.99 17.77 -7.37
CA PRO A 224 17.21 18.90 -8.25
C PRO A 224 16.84 20.20 -7.53
N THR A 225 17.80 21.10 -7.34
CA THR A 225 17.51 22.45 -6.85
C THR A 225 16.52 23.10 -7.80
N ALA A 226 15.48 23.72 -7.24
CA ALA A 226 14.43 24.43 -7.96
C ALA A 226 15.00 25.45 -8.98
N ALA A 227 15.24 24.96 -10.20
CA ALA A 227 15.40 25.73 -11.42
C ALA A 227 14.44 25.22 -12.53
N ASP A 228 13.80 24.05 -12.34
CA ASP A 228 12.96 23.41 -13.37
C ASP A 228 11.56 23.02 -12.87
N VAL A 229 11.01 23.71 -11.86
CA VAL A 229 9.56 23.65 -11.59
C VAL A 229 8.97 25.02 -11.84
N ALA A 230 8.72 25.33 -13.12
CA ALA A 230 7.57 26.16 -13.42
C ALA A 230 6.34 25.40 -12.88
N PRO A 231 5.35 26.07 -12.26
CA PRO A 231 4.09 25.41 -11.96
C PRO A 231 3.61 24.75 -13.25
N ASP A 232 3.42 23.43 -13.21
CA ASP A 232 2.92 22.69 -14.36
C ASP A 232 1.48 23.11 -14.63
N GLU A 233 1.31 24.18 -15.42
CA GLU A 233 0.04 24.62 -15.99
C GLU A 233 -0.51 23.60 -17.02
N ARG A 234 0.08 22.40 -17.17
CA ARG A 234 -0.43 21.34 -18.06
C ARG A 234 -1.31 20.31 -17.35
N HIS A 235 -1.44 20.37 -16.03
CA HIS A 235 -2.56 19.71 -15.34
C HIS A 235 -3.88 20.50 -15.39
N ASP A 236 -3.85 21.77 -15.82
CA ASP A 236 -5.06 22.58 -16.06
C ASP A 236 -5.77 22.26 -17.38
N ALA A 237 -5.19 21.43 -18.26
CA ALA A 237 -5.89 20.96 -19.46
C ALA A 237 -6.92 19.86 -19.17
N ALA A 238 -6.79 19.14 -18.04
CA ALA A 238 -7.83 18.23 -17.56
C ALA A 238 -8.97 18.96 -16.82
N ALA A 239 -8.74 20.20 -16.38
CA ALA A 239 -9.72 21.05 -15.72
C ALA A 239 -10.63 21.84 -16.70
N ALA A 240 -10.32 21.84 -18.01
CA ALA A 240 -11.04 22.63 -19.01
C ALA A 240 -12.32 21.97 -19.60
N TRP A 241 -12.72 20.77 -19.14
CA TRP A 241 -13.95 20.11 -19.61
C TRP A 241 -15.16 20.23 -18.67
N LEU A 242 -15.05 21.01 -17.58
CA LEU A 242 -16.15 21.23 -16.63
C LEU A 242 -16.71 22.66 -16.57
N GLU A 243 -16.29 23.55 -17.47
CA GLU A 243 -17.01 24.80 -17.68
C GLU A 243 -18.01 24.64 -18.84
N HIS A 244 -19.29 24.77 -18.48
CA HIS A 244 -20.52 24.86 -19.30
C HIS A 244 -21.40 23.60 -19.42
N ALA A 245 -22.20 23.31 -18.38
CA ALA A 245 -23.62 22.90 -18.50
C ALA A 245 -24.34 22.96 -17.12
N PRO A 246 -25.67 23.16 -17.06
CA PRO A 246 -26.29 24.14 -16.17
C PRO A 246 -26.68 23.65 -14.78
N LEU A 247 -26.91 24.62 -13.87
CA LEU A 247 -27.52 24.43 -12.56
C LEU A 247 -28.90 23.77 -12.68
N ILE A 248 -29.01 22.49 -12.31
CA ILE A 248 -30.29 21.79 -12.15
C ILE A 248 -30.76 22.00 -10.69
N PRO A 249 -31.97 22.55 -10.44
CA PRO A 249 -32.41 22.81 -9.08
C PRO A 249 -32.82 21.52 -8.35
N ARG A 250 -32.33 21.38 -7.11
CA ARG A 250 -32.67 20.32 -6.16
C ARG A 250 -34.19 20.21 -5.96
N ARG A 251 -34.78 19.03 -6.22
CA ARG A 251 -36.13 18.68 -5.74
C ARG A 251 -36.05 17.74 -4.53
N ARG A 252 -36.81 18.08 -3.48
CA ARG A 252 -36.97 17.33 -2.22
C ARG A 252 -37.75 16.02 -2.44
N PRO A 253 -37.57 14.99 -1.60
CA PRO A 253 -38.23 13.70 -1.80
C PRO A 253 -39.68 13.76 -1.30
N GLY A 254 -40.61 13.37 -2.18
CA GLY A 254 -42.00 13.11 -1.84
C GLY A 254 -42.22 11.60 -1.71
N ARG A 255 -42.78 11.18 -0.58
CA ARG A 255 -43.26 9.82 -0.33
C ARG A 255 -44.43 9.48 -1.27
N THR A 256 -44.39 8.32 -1.92
CA THR A 256 -45.60 7.55 -2.27
C THR A 256 -45.30 6.06 -2.31
N VAL A 257 -46.12 5.32 -1.56
CA VAL A 257 -46.33 3.87 -1.61
C VAL A 257 -47.17 3.54 -2.84
N LEU A 258 -46.85 2.48 -3.59
CA LEU A 258 -47.87 1.54 -4.11
C LEU A 258 -47.25 0.21 -4.55
N ALA A 259 -48.03 -0.84 -4.32
CA ALA A 259 -47.73 -2.25 -4.51
C ALA A 259 -48.25 -2.82 -5.85
N MET A 260 -47.82 -4.06 -6.09
CA MET A 260 -48.51 -5.20 -6.72
C MET A 260 -48.34 -5.54 -8.23
N VAL A 261 -47.78 -6.74 -8.41
CA VAL A 261 -48.31 -7.95 -9.10
C VAL A 261 -48.41 -7.97 -10.63
N GLY A 262 -47.90 -9.06 -11.21
CA GLY A 262 -48.41 -9.61 -12.48
C GLY A 262 -47.56 -10.75 -13.04
N ALA A 263 -48.06 -11.97 -12.93
CA ALA A 263 -47.42 -13.20 -13.41
C ALA A 263 -47.99 -13.69 -14.77
N LEU A 264 -47.28 -14.66 -15.36
CA LEU A 264 -47.73 -15.76 -16.26
C LEU A 264 -47.68 -15.63 -17.82
N VAL A 265 -46.70 -16.34 -18.43
CA VAL A 265 -46.78 -17.70 -19.07
C VAL A 265 -47.04 -17.92 -20.59
N VAL A 266 -46.40 -19.02 -21.07
CA VAL A 266 -46.47 -19.85 -22.32
C VAL A 266 -45.64 -19.35 -23.53
N ALA A 267 -44.56 -19.97 -24.00
CA ALA A 267 -44.15 -21.35 -24.33
C ALA A 267 -44.40 -21.79 -25.80
N ALA A 268 -43.31 -22.34 -26.36
CA ALA A 268 -43.19 -23.39 -27.38
C ALA A 268 -43.35 -23.06 -28.89
N VAL A 269 -42.21 -23.15 -29.60
CA VAL A 269 -42.11 -23.84 -30.89
C VAL A 269 -41.09 -24.97 -30.75
N VAL A 270 -41.59 -26.19 -30.79
CA VAL A 270 -40.92 -27.48 -31.05
C VAL A 270 -40.30 -27.42 -32.45
N GLY A 271 -39.10 -27.88 -32.81
CA GLY A 271 -38.19 -28.88 -32.25
C GLY A 271 -37.76 -29.79 -33.41
N THR A 272 -36.47 -29.82 -33.77
CA THR A 272 -35.82 -30.94 -34.47
C THR A 272 -34.29 -30.75 -34.46
N ALA A 273 -33.61 -31.39 -33.51
CA ALA A 273 -32.27 -31.99 -33.69
C ALA A 273 -31.92 -32.80 -32.43
N LEU A 274 -32.57 -33.95 -32.28
CA LEU A 274 -32.17 -35.03 -31.37
C LEU A 274 -31.08 -35.85 -32.06
N VAL A 275 -29.80 -35.53 -31.81
CA VAL A 275 -28.68 -36.47 -31.76
C VAL A 275 -27.66 -35.87 -30.79
N PHE A 276 -27.07 -36.69 -29.91
CA PHE A 276 -26.27 -36.35 -28.72
C PHE A 276 -27.04 -36.15 -27.40
N TRP A 277 -27.88 -37.12 -27.06
CA TRP A 277 -28.03 -37.51 -25.65
C TRP A 277 -27.02 -38.63 -25.36
N GLN A 278 -25.83 -38.26 -24.89
CA GLN A 278 -25.08 -39.12 -24.00
C GLN A 278 -25.07 -38.45 -22.62
N PRO A 279 -25.53 -39.13 -21.56
CA PRO A 279 -25.39 -38.62 -20.22
C PRO A 279 -23.89 -38.64 -19.91
N TRP A 280 -23.25 -37.48 -20.01
CA TRP A 280 -22.00 -37.27 -19.31
C TRP A 280 -22.35 -37.32 -17.82
N THR A 281 -22.24 -38.52 -17.26
CA THR A 281 -21.96 -38.68 -15.84
C THR A 281 -20.75 -37.80 -15.56
N ARG A 282 -20.99 -36.60 -15.01
CA ARG A 282 -19.93 -35.87 -14.33
C ARG A 282 -19.30 -36.88 -13.38
N PRO A 283 -17.97 -37.06 -13.39
CA PRO A 283 -17.32 -37.71 -12.27
C PRO A 283 -17.84 -36.99 -11.04
N GLY A 284 -18.41 -37.72 -10.10
CA GLY A 284 -18.68 -37.17 -8.79
C GLY A 284 -17.34 -36.67 -8.27
N ILE A 285 -17.10 -35.37 -8.38
CA ILE A 285 -16.23 -34.69 -7.45
C ILE A 285 -16.96 -34.92 -6.15
N SER A 286 -16.43 -35.85 -5.37
CA SER A 286 -16.75 -35.95 -3.96
C SER A 286 -16.64 -34.53 -3.43
N ASP A 287 -17.77 -33.95 -3.07
CA ASP A 287 -17.90 -32.70 -2.31
C ASP A 287 -17.41 -32.99 -0.89
N ALA A 288 -16.18 -33.51 -0.80
CA ALA A 288 -15.47 -33.60 0.45
C ALA A 288 -15.18 -32.14 0.79
N ALA A 289 -16.00 -31.58 1.69
CA ALA A 289 -15.76 -30.28 2.27
C ALA A 289 -14.29 -30.22 2.66
N GLU A 290 -13.57 -29.27 2.05
CA GLU A 290 -12.15 -29.10 2.31
C GLU A 290 -11.97 -28.87 3.82
N PRO A 291 -11.01 -29.55 4.47
CA PRO A 291 -10.85 -29.44 5.91
C PRO A 291 -10.54 -27.98 6.28
N LEU A 292 -11.35 -27.45 7.20
CA LEU A 292 -11.17 -26.10 7.71
C LEU A 292 -10.28 -26.12 8.95
N GLN A 293 -9.30 -25.23 8.96
CA GLN A 293 -8.47 -24.91 10.10
C GLN A 293 -8.97 -23.64 10.77
N ARG A 294 -8.95 -23.61 12.11
CA ARG A 294 -9.25 -22.40 12.88
C ARG A 294 -7.99 -21.53 13.03
N PHE A 295 -8.17 -20.22 12.86
CA PHE A 295 -7.17 -19.18 13.09
C PHE A 295 -7.71 -18.18 14.12
N GLU A 296 -6.87 -17.72 15.05
CA GLU A 296 -7.31 -16.95 16.22
C GLU A 296 -6.42 -15.72 16.48
N ILE A 297 -7.04 -14.63 16.92
CA ILE A 297 -6.38 -13.44 17.47
C ILE A 297 -7.20 -12.88 18.64
N GLY A 298 -6.63 -12.96 19.84
CA GLY A 298 -7.34 -12.59 21.06
C GLY A 298 -8.63 -13.41 21.20
N PRO A 299 -9.80 -12.77 21.42
CA PRO A 299 -11.08 -13.48 21.50
C PRO A 299 -11.66 -13.86 20.13
N VAL A 300 -11.08 -13.43 19.01
CA VAL A 300 -11.68 -13.61 17.68
C VAL A 300 -11.09 -14.83 16.99
N SER A 301 -11.95 -15.64 16.38
CA SER A 301 -11.53 -16.76 15.52
C SER A 301 -12.22 -16.75 14.17
N VAL A 302 -11.57 -17.31 13.16
CA VAL A 302 -12.15 -17.63 11.84
C VAL A 302 -11.74 -19.02 11.40
N GLN A 303 -12.42 -19.56 10.39
CA GLN A 303 -12.08 -20.83 9.78
C GLN A 303 -11.79 -20.66 8.29
N LEU A 304 -10.65 -21.17 7.84
CA LEU A 304 -10.23 -21.19 6.43
C LEU A 304 -9.67 -22.56 6.07
N PRO A 305 -9.59 -22.92 4.77
CA PRO A 305 -8.94 -24.16 4.35
C PRO A 305 -7.48 -24.25 4.81
N ASP A 306 -6.96 -25.47 4.94
CA ASP A 306 -5.59 -25.76 5.43
C ASP A 306 -4.45 -25.20 4.56
N ARG A 307 -4.75 -24.76 3.33
CA ARG A 307 -3.82 -24.04 2.45
C ARG A 307 -3.50 -22.60 2.89
N TRP A 308 -4.03 -22.15 4.03
CA TRP A 308 -3.78 -20.82 4.57
C TRP A 308 -2.76 -20.87 5.72
N SER A 309 -1.79 -19.98 5.71
CA SER A 309 -0.84 -19.75 6.80
C SER A 309 -1.16 -18.46 7.53
N ALA A 310 -0.85 -18.41 8.83
CA ALA A 310 -1.07 -17.24 9.66
C ALA A 310 0.23 -16.61 10.13
N GLU A 311 0.28 -15.28 10.09
CA GLU A 311 1.34 -14.46 10.66
C GLU A 311 0.70 -13.46 11.63
N ALA A 312 1.01 -13.61 12.92
CA ALA A 312 0.51 -12.70 13.94
C ALA A 312 1.35 -11.41 13.98
N LYS A 313 0.66 -10.27 13.96
CA LYS A 313 1.24 -8.94 14.14
C LYS A 313 0.54 -8.24 15.32
N PRO A 314 1.14 -7.19 15.90
CA PRO A 314 0.47 -6.44 16.97
C PRO A 314 -0.93 -5.98 16.54
N GLY A 315 -1.97 -6.54 17.19
CA GLY A 315 -3.37 -6.18 16.94
C GLY A 315 -3.99 -6.65 15.62
N ARG A 316 -3.30 -7.46 14.80
CA ARG A 316 -3.87 -8.05 13.57
C ARG A 316 -3.32 -9.44 13.26
N LEU A 317 -4.10 -10.24 12.55
CA LEU A 317 -3.69 -11.54 12.02
C LEU A 317 -3.70 -11.49 10.50
N ASP A 318 -2.53 -11.68 9.89
CA ASP A 318 -2.40 -11.77 8.44
C ASP A 318 -2.48 -13.25 8.03
N LEU A 319 -3.49 -13.59 7.21
CA LEU A 319 -3.68 -14.92 6.65
C LEU A 319 -3.29 -14.87 5.17
N THR A 320 -2.40 -15.76 4.74
CA THR A 320 -1.90 -15.83 3.35
C THR A 320 -2.03 -17.24 2.79
N PRO A 321 -2.42 -17.40 1.52
CA PRO A 321 -2.46 -18.71 0.90
C PRO A 321 -1.03 -19.20 0.62
N VAL A 322 -0.75 -20.44 0.98
CA VAL A 322 0.56 -21.07 0.80
C VAL A 322 0.86 -21.20 -0.71
N GLY A 323 2.01 -20.68 -1.13
CA GLY A 323 2.49 -20.80 -2.52
C GLY A 323 1.80 -19.89 -3.55
N VAL A 324 0.82 -19.06 -3.15
CA VAL A 324 0.14 -18.10 -4.03
C VAL A 324 0.37 -16.68 -3.51
N GLY A 325 1.23 -15.92 -4.18
CA GLY A 325 1.50 -14.52 -3.82
C GLY A 325 0.40 -13.54 -4.25
N GLY A 326 0.25 -12.45 -3.52
CA GLY A 326 -0.64 -11.33 -3.91
C GLY A 326 -2.09 -11.40 -3.42
N ARG A 327 -2.41 -12.37 -2.53
CA ARG A 327 -3.71 -12.45 -1.85
C ARG A 327 -3.50 -12.55 -0.34
N ARG A 328 -4.36 -11.90 0.43
CA ARG A 328 -4.30 -11.90 1.90
C ARG A 328 -5.69 -11.70 2.48
N ILE A 329 -5.98 -12.34 3.60
CA ILE A 329 -7.10 -12.00 4.47
C ILE A 329 -6.51 -11.45 5.77
N VAL A 330 -6.91 -10.25 6.17
CA VAL A 330 -6.43 -9.59 7.38
C VAL A 330 -7.57 -9.55 8.39
N LEU A 331 -7.32 -9.97 9.63
CA LEU A 331 -8.25 -9.83 10.74
C LEU A 331 -7.75 -8.76 11.70
N VAL A 332 -8.57 -7.76 11.97
CA VAL A 332 -8.27 -6.68 12.92
C VAL A 332 -9.39 -6.59 13.96
N PRO A 333 -9.22 -7.20 15.15
CA PRO A 333 -10.13 -7.00 16.27
C PRO A 333 -9.89 -5.64 16.94
N ALA A 334 -10.96 -4.97 17.35
CA ALA A 334 -10.90 -3.77 18.17
C ALA A 334 -12.06 -3.74 19.17
N ASP A 335 -11.78 -3.37 20.42
CA ASP A 335 -12.83 -3.20 21.42
C ASP A 335 -13.75 -2.05 21.05
N VAL A 336 -15.06 -2.25 21.24
CA VAL A 336 -16.07 -1.22 21.05
C VAL A 336 -16.52 -0.72 22.42
N ALA A 337 -16.70 0.60 22.54
CA ALA A 337 -17.16 1.19 23.80
C ALA A 337 -18.50 0.57 24.22
N ALA A 338 -18.65 0.30 25.52
CA ALA A 338 -19.83 -0.36 26.07
C ALA A 338 -21.14 0.36 25.66
N GLY A 339 -22.06 -0.40 25.04
CA GLY A 339 -23.33 0.11 24.53
C GLY A 339 -23.31 0.63 23.09
N SER A 340 -22.14 0.64 22.43
CA SER A 340 -22.06 1.00 21.01
C SER A 340 -22.63 -0.11 20.14
N ASP A 341 -23.48 0.26 19.19
CA ASP A 341 -24.04 -0.67 18.21
C ASP A 341 -23.35 -0.55 16.84
N ARG A 342 -23.73 -1.44 15.90
CA ARG A 342 -23.21 -1.43 14.52
C ARG A 342 -23.42 -0.08 13.83
N ALA A 343 -24.53 0.62 14.09
CA ALA A 343 -24.82 1.91 13.45
C ALA A 343 -23.91 3.04 13.98
N GLU A 344 -23.50 2.98 15.24
CA GLU A 344 -22.47 3.89 15.79
C GLU A 344 -21.10 3.62 15.19
N VAL A 345 -20.70 2.34 15.08
CA VAL A 345 -19.46 1.95 14.41
C VAL A 345 -19.46 2.40 12.95
N ALA A 346 -20.57 2.19 12.23
CA ALA A 346 -20.75 2.65 10.85
C ALA A 346 -20.56 4.16 10.72
N ARG A 347 -21.21 4.96 11.57
CA ARG A 347 -21.05 6.44 11.57
C ARG A 347 -19.63 6.88 11.95
N ALA A 348 -18.93 6.13 12.79
CA ALA A 348 -17.53 6.41 13.12
C ALA A 348 -16.60 6.08 11.94
N LEU A 349 -16.86 5.00 11.21
CA LEU A 349 -16.14 4.64 9.99
C LEU A 349 -16.42 5.63 8.85
N GLU A 350 -17.68 5.99 8.63
CA GLU A 350 -18.09 6.97 7.63
C GLU A 350 -17.40 8.33 7.85
N ARG A 351 -17.35 8.80 9.11
CA ARG A 351 -16.60 10.02 9.46
C ARG A 351 -15.11 9.88 9.17
N ARG A 352 -14.48 8.78 9.58
CA ARG A 352 -13.05 8.53 9.31
C ARG A 352 -12.74 8.46 7.81
N ILE A 353 -13.63 7.86 7.01
CA ILE A 353 -13.53 7.83 5.55
C ILE A 353 -13.68 9.23 4.97
N ALA A 354 -14.69 9.98 5.41
CA ALA A 354 -14.93 11.36 4.96
C ALA A 354 -13.77 12.31 5.33
N ASP A 355 -13.16 12.14 6.51
CA ASP A 355 -12.00 12.91 6.97
C ASP A 355 -10.78 12.72 6.06
N ARG A 356 -10.74 11.63 5.28
CA ARG A 356 -9.68 11.40 4.29
C ARG A 356 -9.80 12.28 3.04
N GLY A 357 -10.97 12.86 2.82
CA GLY A 357 -11.26 13.80 1.74
C GLY A 357 -11.64 13.16 0.40
N PRO A 358 -12.15 13.96 -0.56
CA PRO A 358 -12.42 13.49 -1.92
C PRO A 358 -11.15 12.96 -2.59
N GLY A 359 -11.21 11.78 -3.20
CA GLY A 359 -10.04 11.11 -3.79
C GLY A 359 -9.20 10.30 -2.80
N GLY A 360 -9.66 10.11 -1.56
CA GLY A 360 -9.09 9.13 -0.63
C GLY A 360 -9.19 7.69 -1.16
N PRO A 361 -8.42 6.74 -0.59
CA PRO A 361 -8.36 5.36 -1.08
C PRO A 361 -9.63 4.56 -0.79
N PHE A 362 -10.60 5.13 -0.07
CA PHE A 362 -11.81 4.45 0.36
C PHE A 362 -12.98 4.77 -0.56
N THR A 363 -13.61 3.72 -1.06
CA THR A 363 -14.76 3.77 -1.98
C THR A 363 -15.80 2.75 -1.56
N GLU A 364 -16.97 2.79 -2.21
CA GLU A 364 -18.01 1.76 -2.03
C GLU A 364 -18.44 1.55 -0.56
N PHE A 365 -18.44 2.60 0.26
CA PHE A 365 -18.90 2.51 1.65
C PHE A 365 -20.39 2.20 1.70
N ASP A 366 -20.75 1.08 2.31
CA ASP A 366 -22.11 0.63 2.55
C ASP A 366 -22.26 0.22 4.02
N PRO A 367 -22.96 1.02 4.84
CA PRO A 367 -23.14 0.73 6.26
C PRO A 367 -24.07 -0.45 6.53
N ASP A 368 -24.88 -0.87 5.56
CA ASP A 368 -25.95 -1.86 5.72
C ASP A 368 -25.81 -3.04 4.75
N ALA A 369 -24.58 -3.32 4.34
CA ALA A 369 -24.25 -4.45 3.46
C ALA A 369 -24.55 -5.81 4.11
N GLU A 370 -24.84 -6.79 3.26
CA GLU A 370 -24.85 -8.21 3.64
C GLU A 370 -23.77 -8.95 2.85
N PHE A 371 -22.92 -9.71 3.54
CA PHE A 371 -21.88 -10.51 2.92
C PHE A 371 -21.75 -11.85 3.62
N ALA A 372 -21.60 -12.93 2.84
CA ALA A 372 -21.51 -14.31 3.32
C ALA A 372 -22.66 -14.76 4.25
N GLY A 373 -23.84 -14.14 4.12
CA GLY A 373 -25.01 -14.39 4.97
C GLY A 373 -25.02 -13.64 6.30
N ARG A 374 -24.16 -12.63 6.46
CA ARG A 374 -24.04 -11.84 7.69
C ARG A 374 -24.22 -10.35 7.40
N PRO A 375 -24.86 -9.60 8.32
CA PRO A 375 -24.88 -8.14 8.24
C PRO A 375 -23.48 -7.59 8.55
N VAL A 376 -22.96 -6.75 7.66
CA VAL A 376 -21.62 -6.16 7.77
C VAL A 376 -21.66 -4.67 7.41
N ILE A 377 -20.67 -3.92 7.85
CA ILE A 377 -20.33 -2.63 7.23
C ILE A 377 -19.26 -2.95 6.18
N SER A 378 -19.46 -2.53 4.94
CA SER A 378 -18.51 -2.78 3.86
C SER A 378 -17.95 -1.50 3.28
N TYR A 379 -16.71 -1.56 2.82
CA TYR A 379 -16.08 -0.54 2.00
C TYR A 379 -14.90 -1.17 1.25
N VAL A 380 -14.47 -0.52 0.19
CA VAL A 380 -13.26 -0.90 -0.53
C VAL A 380 -12.16 0.10 -0.23
N GLU A 381 -11.00 -0.40 0.15
CA GLU A 381 -9.76 0.35 0.15
C GLU A 381 -8.95 0.01 -1.10
N THR A 382 -8.36 1.00 -1.74
CA THR A 382 -7.39 0.86 -2.83
C THR A 382 -6.04 1.37 -2.33
N PRO A 383 -5.20 0.52 -1.71
CA PRO A 383 -3.91 0.95 -1.17
C PRO A 383 -2.95 1.46 -2.24
N ASP A 384 -3.04 0.87 -3.43
CA ASP A 384 -2.28 1.18 -4.65
C ASP A 384 -3.09 0.81 -5.90
N ASP A 385 -2.63 1.18 -7.10
CA ASP A 385 -3.35 1.00 -8.37
C ASP A 385 -3.46 -0.46 -8.86
N ARG A 386 -2.92 -1.42 -8.10
CA ARG A 386 -2.87 -2.84 -8.47
C ARG A 386 -3.43 -3.76 -7.41
N SER A 387 -3.80 -3.23 -6.24
CA SER A 387 -4.41 -4.00 -5.16
C SER A 387 -5.65 -3.31 -4.60
N ARG A 388 -6.64 -4.12 -4.28
CA ARG A 388 -7.87 -3.69 -3.62
C ARG A 388 -8.09 -4.54 -2.39
N VAL A 389 -8.60 -3.92 -1.34
CA VAL A 389 -9.01 -4.60 -0.10
C VAL A 389 -10.50 -4.39 0.06
N ARG A 390 -11.26 -5.47 0.04
CA ARG A 390 -12.67 -5.46 0.43
C ARG A 390 -12.75 -5.68 1.92
N TRP A 391 -13.18 -4.64 2.64
CA TRP A 391 -13.37 -4.68 4.07
C TRP A 391 -14.81 -5.10 4.39
N HIS A 392 -14.92 -6.02 5.34
CA HIS A 392 -16.17 -6.48 5.93
C HIS A 392 -16.04 -6.37 7.45
N VAL A 393 -16.76 -5.43 8.04
CA VAL A 393 -16.68 -5.14 9.47
C VAL A 393 -17.92 -5.68 10.17
N LEU A 394 -17.68 -6.55 11.14
CA LEU A 394 -18.68 -7.14 12.03
C LEU A 394 -18.58 -6.47 13.40
N VAL A 395 -19.70 -6.38 14.11
CA VAL A 395 -19.75 -5.86 15.49
C VAL A 395 -20.52 -6.86 16.34
N GLU A 396 -19.81 -7.61 17.16
CA GLU A 396 -20.34 -8.74 17.94
C GLU A 396 -19.73 -8.77 19.33
N ASP A 397 -20.57 -9.00 20.34
CA ASP A 397 -20.15 -9.17 21.75
C ASP A 397 -19.17 -8.09 22.26
N GLY A 398 -19.35 -6.85 21.80
CA GLY A 398 -18.52 -5.70 22.21
C GLY A 398 -17.20 -5.57 21.43
N VAL A 399 -17.00 -6.36 20.37
CA VAL A 399 -15.80 -6.34 19.52
C VAL A 399 -16.17 -5.96 18.08
N GLN A 400 -15.42 -5.04 17.50
CA GLN A 400 -15.41 -4.75 16.07
C GLN A 400 -14.38 -5.69 15.43
N VAL A 401 -14.84 -6.57 14.54
CA VAL A 401 -13.96 -7.46 13.77
C VAL A 401 -13.91 -6.95 12.34
N SER A 402 -12.76 -6.42 11.92
CA SER A 402 -12.56 -5.96 10.54
C SER A 402 -11.85 -7.06 9.75
N VAL A 403 -12.54 -7.63 8.75
CA VAL A 403 -11.99 -8.63 7.84
C VAL A 403 -11.65 -7.95 6.52
N GLY A 404 -10.37 -7.84 6.20
CA GLY A 404 -9.87 -7.23 4.97
C GLY A 404 -9.40 -8.27 3.96
N CYS A 405 -10.13 -8.44 2.87
CA CYS A 405 -9.78 -9.38 1.80
C CYS A 405 -9.04 -8.63 0.70
N GLN A 406 -7.72 -8.78 0.66
CA GLN A 406 -6.82 -8.14 -0.30
C GLN A 406 -6.59 -9.03 -1.53
N PHE A 407 -6.81 -8.46 -2.70
CA PHE A 407 -6.65 -9.10 -4.00
C PHE A 407 -6.03 -8.13 -5.02
N ARG A 408 -5.42 -8.67 -6.07
CA ARG A 408 -5.04 -7.89 -7.25
C ARG A 408 -6.25 -7.57 -8.11
N ASP A 409 -6.17 -6.50 -8.89
CA ASP A 409 -7.25 -6.16 -9.83
C ASP A 409 -7.62 -7.32 -10.76
N GLY A 410 -8.92 -7.60 -10.86
CA GLY A 410 -9.46 -8.72 -11.63
C GLY A 410 -9.37 -10.09 -10.96
N GLU A 411 -8.74 -10.21 -9.78
CA GLU A 411 -8.55 -11.50 -9.09
C GLU A 411 -9.56 -11.76 -7.96
N TRP A 412 -10.60 -10.93 -7.81
CA TRP A 412 -11.59 -11.10 -6.74
C TRP A 412 -12.22 -12.50 -6.73
N ASP A 413 -12.65 -13.00 -7.89
CA ASP A 413 -13.40 -14.26 -7.99
C ASP A 413 -12.62 -15.45 -7.43
N ALA A 414 -11.29 -15.38 -7.45
CA ALA A 414 -10.43 -16.43 -6.95
C ALA A 414 -10.14 -16.33 -5.43
N LEU A 415 -10.41 -15.19 -4.80
CA LEU A 415 -10.33 -14.98 -3.35
C LEU A 415 -11.71 -15.00 -2.67
N ALA A 416 -12.77 -14.65 -3.42
CA ALA A 416 -14.12 -14.45 -2.89
C ALA A 416 -14.64 -15.63 -2.05
N PRO A 417 -14.49 -16.91 -2.46
CA PRO A 417 -14.97 -18.04 -1.66
C PRO A 417 -14.30 -18.14 -0.29
N ASP A 418 -12.99 -17.88 -0.22
CA ASP A 418 -12.24 -17.90 1.04
C ASP A 418 -12.59 -16.69 1.90
N CYS A 419 -12.77 -15.52 1.29
CA CYS A 419 -13.22 -14.33 1.99
C CYS A 419 -14.62 -14.52 2.59
N GLU A 420 -15.55 -15.10 1.82
CA GLU A 420 -16.89 -15.45 2.31
C GLU A 420 -16.81 -16.45 3.47
N GLN A 421 -15.96 -17.47 3.35
CA GLN A 421 -15.77 -18.46 4.40
C GLN A 421 -15.19 -17.84 5.68
N ALA A 422 -14.20 -16.96 5.58
CA ALA A 422 -13.64 -16.22 6.70
C ALA A 422 -14.72 -15.36 7.39
N VAL A 423 -15.44 -14.52 6.64
CA VAL A 423 -16.50 -13.65 7.20
C VAL A 423 -17.62 -14.47 7.83
N ARG A 424 -18.08 -15.55 7.16
CA ARG A 424 -19.13 -16.43 7.68
C ARG A 424 -18.75 -17.08 9.00
N SER A 425 -17.47 -17.41 9.19
CA SER A 425 -16.97 -18.17 10.34
C SER A 425 -16.36 -17.31 11.46
N VAL A 426 -16.42 -15.98 11.37
CA VAL A 426 -16.02 -15.11 12.49
C VAL A 426 -16.82 -15.47 13.74
N GLU A 427 -16.12 -15.84 14.81
CA GLU A 427 -16.67 -16.06 16.15
C GLU A 427 -15.90 -15.19 17.15
N VAL A 428 -16.62 -14.56 18.08
CA VAL A 428 -16.03 -13.83 19.21
C VAL A 428 -16.25 -14.67 20.47
N GLY A 429 -15.17 -15.17 21.07
CA GLY A 429 -15.20 -15.89 22.33
C GLY A 429 -15.58 -14.96 23.49
N ALA A 430 -16.29 -15.50 24.48
CA ALA A 430 -16.60 -14.77 25.69
C ALA A 430 -15.29 -14.39 26.42
N ALA A 431 -15.18 -13.10 26.79
CA ALA A 431 -14.06 -12.54 27.54
C ALA A 431 -13.90 -13.15 28.95
#